data_AF-A0A0J6T8X6-F1
#
_entry.id   AF-A0A0J6T8X6-F1
#
_cell.length_a   1.000
_cell.length_b   1.000
_cell.length_c   1.000
_cell.angle_alpha   90.00
_cell.angle_beta   90.00
_cell.angle_gamma   90.00
#
_symmetry.space_group_name_H-M   'P 1'
#
loop_
_entity.id
_entity.type
_entity.pdbx_description
1 polymer ?
#
loop_
_entity_poly.entity_id
_entity_poly.type
_entity_poly.pdbx_seq_one_letter_code
_entity_poly.pdbx_strand_id
1 'polypeptide(L)'
;MFDTKVAILVREDLAVWQKLNVTAFLATGIAGAVPEAMGEPYLDAAGRRHARLLGQPMLIFAASTEVLQRAWQQAIQRDLTRSAYVRAMFETGHDAANREVFRAEPADA
;
A
#
# COMPACT_ATOMS: atom_id res chain seq x y z
N MET A 1 -19.24 10.10 -5.86
CA MET A 1 -18.40 10.68 -4.78
C MET A 1 -18.20 9.57 -3.76
N PHE A 2 -16.98 9.36 -3.26
CA PHE A 2 -16.68 8.30 -2.30
C PHE A 2 -16.65 8.89 -0.89
N ASP A 3 -17.21 8.18 0.08
CA ASP A 3 -17.13 8.55 1.50
C ASP A 3 -15.74 8.28 2.08
N THR A 4 -14.99 7.35 1.46
CA THR A 4 -13.63 6.97 1.83
C THR A 4 -12.59 7.55 0.88
N LYS A 5 -11.33 7.57 1.32
CA LYS A 5 -10.16 7.89 0.49
C LYS A 5 -9.04 6.91 0.78
N VAL A 6 -8.24 6.60 -0.23
CA VAL A 6 -6.98 5.85 -0.08
C VAL A 6 -5.80 6.81 -0.21
N ALA A 7 -4.89 6.75 0.76
CA ALA A 7 -3.63 7.48 0.74
C ALA A 7 -2.46 6.50 0.92
N ILE A 8 -1.45 6.61 0.05
CA ILE A 8 -0.20 5.86 0.11
C ILE A 8 0.91 6.86 0.36
N LEU A 9 1.64 6.68 1.46
CA LEU A 9 2.80 7.49 1.80
C LEU A 9 4.06 6.62 1.61
N VAL A 10 5.05 7.15 0.90
CA VAL A 10 6.28 6.44 0.55
C VAL A 10 7.47 7.27 1.03
N ARG A 11 8.46 6.61 1.65
CA ARG A 11 9.65 7.31 2.16
C ARG A 11 10.39 8.02 1.02
N GLU A 12 10.68 9.29 1.24
CA GLU A 12 11.15 10.20 0.19
C GLU A 12 12.57 9.92 -0.31
N ASP A 13 13.41 9.28 0.51
CA ASP A 13 14.82 8.95 0.22
C ASP A 13 14.99 7.67 -0.61
N LEU A 14 13.91 6.92 -0.88
CA LEU A 14 13.95 5.70 -1.67
C LEU A 14 14.30 5.98 -3.12
N ALA A 15 15.05 5.06 -3.73
CA ALA A 15 15.23 5.06 -5.17
C ALA A 15 13.88 4.96 -5.88
N VAL A 16 13.76 5.54 -7.08
CA VAL A 16 12.47 5.59 -7.82
C VAL A 16 11.86 4.19 -7.97
N TRP A 17 12.66 3.18 -8.32
CA TRP A 17 12.15 1.82 -8.48
C TRP A 17 11.64 1.22 -7.16
N GLN A 18 12.27 1.54 -6.03
CA GLN A 18 11.81 1.11 -4.69
C GLN A 18 10.48 1.78 -4.35
N LYS A 19 10.32 3.06 -4.67
CA LYS A 19 9.05 3.79 -4.46
C LYS A 19 7.91 3.15 -5.24
N LEU A 20 8.15 2.79 -6.50
CA LEU A 20 7.17 2.10 -7.35
C LEU A 20 6.82 0.72 -6.79
N ASN A 21 7.82 -0.04 -6.37
CA ASN A 21 7.62 -1.36 -5.78
C ASN A 21 6.79 -1.30 -4.48
N VAL A 22 7.17 -0.43 -3.55
CA VAL A 22 6.43 -0.20 -2.29
C VAL A 22 4.99 0.23 -2.58
N THR A 23 4.79 1.19 -3.48
CA THR A 23 3.45 1.64 -3.86
C THR A 23 2.60 0.49 -4.38
N ALA A 24 3.16 -0.39 -5.22
CA ALA A 24 2.45 -1.54 -5.75
C ALA A 24 2.03 -2.53 -4.64
N PHE A 25 2.93 -2.87 -3.71
CA PHE A 25 2.61 -3.74 -2.57
C PHE A 25 1.54 -3.15 -1.65
N LEU A 26 1.60 -1.84 -1.36
CA LEU A 26 0.61 -1.17 -0.51
C LEU A 26 -0.75 -1.13 -1.21
N ALA A 27 -0.79 -0.81 -2.50
CA ALA A 27 -2.02 -0.81 -3.30
C ALA A 27 -2.70 -2.19 -3.33
N THR A 28 -1.94 -3.28 -3.48
CA THR A 28 -2.50 -4.64 -3.45
C THR A 28 -2.99 -5.04 -2.06
N GLY A 29 -2.31 -4.61 -1.00
CA GLY A 29 -2.77 -4.80 0.38
C GLY A 29 -4.14 -4.15 0.63
N ILE A 30 -4.34 -2.91 0.18
CA ILE A 30 -5.64 -2.22 0.28
C ILE A 30 -6.70 -2.91 -0.56
N ALA A 31 -6.41 -3.28 -1.81
CA ALA A 31 -7.35 -3.98 -2.68
C ALA A 31 -7.78 -5.35 -2.11
N GLY A 32 -6.87 -6.04 -1.41
CA GLY A 32 -7.17 -7.30 -0.72
C GLY A 32 -7.98 -7.12 0.57
N ALA A 33 -7.75 -6.03 1.30
CA ALA A 33 -8.44 -5.75 2.56
C ALA A 33 -9.85 -5.16 2.37
N VAL A 34 -10.10 -4.48 1.24
CA VAL A 34 -11.37 -3.80 0.93
C VAL A 34 -11.88 -4.24 -0.45
N PRO A 35 -12.24 -5.53 -0.63
CA PRO A 35 -12.62 -6.08 -1.94
C PRO A 35 -13.85 -5.41 -2.56
N GLU A 36 -14.73 -4.81 -1.76
CA GLU A 36 -15.90 -4.04 -2.16
C GLU A 36 -15.56 -2.69 -2.80
N ALA A 37 -14.36 -2.16 -2.56
CA ALA A 37 -13.88 -0.94 -3.22
C ALA A 37 -13.35 -1.19 -4.64
N MET A 38 -13.24 -2.46 -5.06
CA MET A 38 -12.85 -2.81 -6.42
C MET A 38 -13.99 -2.56 -7.40
N GLY A 39 -13.68 -2.01 -8.57
CA GLY A 39 -14.64 -1.85 -9.65
C GLY A 39 -14.89 -3.14 -10.43
N GLU A 40 -15.41 -2.98 -11.63
CA GLU A 40 -15.66 -4.08 -12.57
C GLU A 40 -14.45 -4.37 -13.48
N PRO A 41 -14.38 -5.58 -14.07
CA PRO A 41 -13.41 -5.91 -15.11
C PRO A 41 -13.47 -4.93 -16.27
N TYR A 42 -12.30 -4.50 -16.72
CA TYR A 42 -12.20 -3.59 -17.86
C TYR A 42 -12.33 -4.37 -19.16
N LEU A 43 -13.04 -3.80 -20.13
CA LEU A 43 -13.10 -4.31 -21.50
C LEU A 43 -12.38 -3.32 -22.41
N ASP A 44 -11.44 -3.82 -23.22
CA ASP A 44 -10.88 -2.99 -24.27
C ASP A 44 -11.78 -2.94 -25.51
N ALA A 45 -11.41 -2.12 -26.49
CA ALA A 45 -12.17 -1.92 -27.71
C ALA A 45 -12.35 -3.21 -28.56
N ALA A 46 -11.54 -4.25 -28.32
CA ALA A 46 -11.65 -5.54 -28.98
C ALA A 46 -12.46 -6.56 -28.15
N GLY A 47 -13.04 -6.15 -27.02
CA GLY A 47 -13.81 -7.01 -26.12
C GLY A 47 -12.94 -7.93 -25.25
N ARG A 48 -11.62 -7.72 -25.17
CA ARG A 48 -10.77 -8.51 -24.26
C ARG A 48 -10.96 -8.02 -22.84
N ARG A 49 -11.10 -8.98 -21.92
CA ARG A 49 -11.32 -8.72 -20.49
C ARG A 49 -10.00 -8.59 -19.73
N HIS A 50 -9.89 -7.53 -18.94
CA HIS A 50 -8.74 -7.19 -18.10
C HIS A 50 -9.12 -7.20 -16.63
N ALA A 51 -8.12 -7.20 -15.74
CA ALA A 51 -8.35 -7.18 -14.30
C ALA A 51 -9.18 -5.96 -13.87
N ARG A 52 -9.97 -6.13 -12.81
CA ARG A 52 -10.60 -5.00 -12.13
C ARG A 52 -9.56 -4.16 -11.39
N LEU A 53 -9.75 -2.84 -11.38
CA LEU A 53 -8.93 -1.89 -10.64
C LEU A 53 -9.73 -1.34 -9.46
N LEU A 54 -9.05 -0.66 -8.53
CA LEU A 54 -9.74 0.02 -7.43
C LEU A 54 -10.66 1.11 -8.01
N GLY A 55 -11.92 1.13 -7.56
CA GLY A 55 -12.93 2.07 -8.07
C GLY A 55 -12.73 3.51 -7.60
N GLN A 56 -12.00 3.72 -6.50
CA GLN A 56 -11.68 5.04 -5.96
C GLN A 56 -10.23 5.47 -6.23
N PRO A 57 -9.96 6.77 -6.42
CA PRO A 57 -8.59 7.27 -6.58
C PRO A 57 -7.69 6.97 -5.38
N MET A 58 -6.41 6.68 -5.65
CA MET A 58 -5.35 6.61 -4.64
C MET A 58 -4.50 7.87 -4.69
N LEU A 59 -4.33 8.54 -3.54
CA LEU A 59 -3.43 9.68 -3.41
C LEU A 59 -2.04 9.19 -2.98
N ILE A 60 -1.00 9.55 -3.73
CA ILE A 60 0.38 9.09 -3.46
C ILE A 60 1.22 10.28 -3.02
N PHE A 61 1.91 10.13 -1.89
CA PHE A 61 2.74 11.17 -1.29
C PHE A 61 4.15 10.64 -1.00
N ALA A 62 5.15 11.48 -1.23
CA ALA A 62 6.47 11.29 -0.63
C ALA A 62 6.47 11.88 0.79
N ALA A 63 7.12 11.21 1.74
CA ALA A 63 7.14 11.63 3.14
C ALA A 63 8.49 11.32 3.80
N SER A 64 8.88 12.17 4.77
CA SER A 64 9.99 11.88 5.69
C SER A 64 9.60 10.77 6.68
N THR A 65 10.58 10.21 7.39
CA THR A 65 10.35 9.18 8.42
C THR A 65 9.41 9.69 9.52
N GLU A 66 9.57 10.93 9.97
CA GLU A 66 8.74 11.55 11.01
C GLU A 66 7.28 11.66 10.58
N VAL A 67 7.04 12.01 9.30
CA VAL A 67 5.69 12.08 8.75
C VAL A 67 5.07 10.68 8.64
N LEU A 68 5.84 9.68 8.24
CA LEU A 68 5.38 8.28 8.18
C LEU A 68 5.00 7.75 9.56
N GLN A 69 5.84 7.96 10.57
CA GLN A 69 5.57 7.55 11.95
C GLN A 69 4.30 8.22 12.49
N ARG A 70 4.14 9.54 12.26
CA ARG A 70 2.92 10.24 12.67
C ARG A 70 1.67 9.68 11.97
N ALA A 71 1.74 9.43 10.67
CA ALA A 71 0.63 8.86 9.92
C ALA A 71 0.29 7.44 10.41
N TRP A 72 1.29 6.63 10.72
CA TRP A 72 1.13 5.28 11.30
C TRP A 72 0.39 5.32 12.63
N GLN A 73 0.85 6.18 13.56
CA GLN A 73 0.22 6.35 14.87
C GLN A 73 -1.24 6.83 14.75
N GLN A 74 -1.51 7.80 13.87
CA GLN A 74 -2.88 8.26 13.62
C GLN A 74 -3.78 7.17 13.00
N ALA A 75 -3.23 6.35 12.10
CA ALA A 75 -3.97 5.26 11.49
C ALA A 75 -4.31 4.15 12.50
N ILE A 76 -3.43 3.89 13.48
CA ILE A 76 -3.73 3.03 14.63
C ILE A 76 -4.82 3.62 15.50
N GLN A 77 -4.66 4.88 15.95
CA GLN A 77 -5.59 5.54 16.87
C GLN A 77 -7.02 5.65 16.32
N ARG A 78 -7.15 5.73 14.99
CA ARG A 78 -8.44 5.84 14.30
C ARG A 78 -8.95 4.51 13.75
N ASP A 79 -8.27 3.41 14.05
CA ASP A 79 -8.57 2.06 13.56
C ASP A 79 -8.79 1.98 12.04
N LEU A 80 -7.89 2.61 11.27
CA LEU A 80 -7.99 2.59 9.81
C LEU A 80 -7.53 1.23 9.27
N THR A 81 -8.09 0.81 8.13
CA THR A 81 -7.48 -0.27 7.33
C THR A 81 -6.10 0.18 6.84
N ARG A 82 -5.08 -0.65 7.07
CA ARG A 82 -3.67 -0.31 6.82
C ARG A 82 -2.97 -1.45 6.08
N SER A 83 -2.07 -1.08 5.17
CA SER A 83 -1.01 -1.94 4.63
C SER A 83 0.34 -1.28 4.96
N ALA A 84 1.38 -2.06 5.23
CA ALA A 84 2.70 -1.54 5.59
C ALA A 84 3.81 -2.31 4.85
N TYR A 85 4.93 -1.62 4.63
CA TYR A 85 6.14 -2.18 4.03
C TYR A 85 7.34 -1.66 4.83
N VAL A 86 8.14 -2.58 5.38
CA VAL A 86 9.33 -2.25 6.19
C VAL A 86 10.61 -2.44 5.38
N ARG A 87 11.71 -1.79 5.80
CA ARG A 87 12.96 -1.81 5.03
C ARG A 87 13.50 -3.24 4.84
N ALA A 88 13.46 -4.09 5.86
CA ALA A 88 13.97 -5.46 5.78
C ALA A 88 13.28 -6.33 4.72
N MET A 89 12.04 -5.99 4.29
CA MET A 89 11.36 -6.72 3.21
C MET A 89 12.07 -6.59 1.85
N PHE A 90 12.91 -5.57 1.65
CA PHE A 90 13.73 -5.47 0.43
C PHE A 90 14.80 -6.55 0.33
N GLU A 91 15.15 -7.20 1.45
CA GLU A 91 16.23 -8.19 1.53
C GLU A 91 15.72 -9.62 1.32
N THR A 92 14.41 -9.80 1.12
CA THR A 92 13.79 -11.12 0.93
C THR A 92 13.08 -11.23 -0.42
N GLY A 93 12.79 -12.47 -0.85
CA GLY A 93 12.19 -12.77 -2.16
C GLY A 93 10.81 -13.39 -2.14
N HIS A 94 10.23 -13.68 -0.96
CA HIS A 94 8.94 -14.38 -0.86
C HIS A 94 8.14 -13.98 0.38
N ASP A 95 6.81 -14.16 0.32
CA ASP A 95 5.86 -13.73 1.35
C ASP A 95 6.23 -14.21 2.77
N ALA A 96 6.55 -15.50 2.92
CA ALA A 96 6.85 -16.06 4.24
C ALA A 96 8.05 -15.35 4.92
N ALA A 97 9.12 -15.06 4.18
CA ALA A 97 10.28 -14.35 4.69
C ALA A 97 9.96 -12.87 4.94
N ASN A 98 9.20 -12.22 4.05
CA ASN A 98 8.72 -10.86 4.27
C ASN A 98 7.95 -10.72 5.58
N ARG A 99 7.06 -11.67 5.90
CA ARG A 99 6.30 -11.67 7.15
C ARG A 99 7.16 -11.97 8.37
N GLU A 100 8.20 -12.78 8.23
CA GLU A 100 9.16 -13.06 9.30
C GLU A 100 9.98 -11.81 9.66
N VAL A 101 10.57 -11.15 8.66
CA VAL A 101 11.34 -9.91 8.91
C VAL A 101 10.43 -8.78 9.38
N PHE A 102 9.20 -8.68 8.86
CA PHE A 102 8.21 -7.71 9.35
C PHE A 102 7.89 -7.91 10.83
N ARG A 103 7.75 -9.16 11.29
CA ARG A 103 7.50 -9.47 12.71
C ARG A 103 8.70 -9.13 13.59
N ALA A 104 9.92 -9.22 13.07
CA ALA A 104 11.15 -8.96 13.81
C ALA A 104 11.47 -7.47 13.98
N GLU A 105 10.91 -6.60 13.12
CA GLU A 105 11.10 -5.15 13.22
C GLU A 105 10.46 -4.57 14.49
N PRO A 106 11.10 -3.58 15.14
CA PRO A 106 10.49 -2.88 16.27
C PRO A 106 9.25 -2.09 15.80
N ALA A 107 8.11 -2.32 16.47
CA ALA A 107 6.82 -1.77 16.03
C ALA A 107 6.72 -0.23 16.09
N ASP A 108 7.53 0.40 16.95
CA ASP A 108 7.50 1.83 17.26
C ASP A 108 8.79 2.58 16.90
N ALA A 109 9.68 1.96 16.10
CA ALA A 109 10.95 2.55 15.68
C ALA A 109 10.84 3.56 14.53
#